data_AF-A0A351K3U5-F1
#
_entry.id   AF-A0A351K3U5-F1
#
_cell.length_a   1.000
_cell.length_b   1.000
_cell.length_c   1.000
_cell.angle_alpha   90.00
_cell.angle_beta   90.00
_cell.angle_gamma   90.00
#
_symmetry.space_group_name_H-M   'P 1'
#
loop_
_entity.id
_entity.type
_entity.pdbx_description
1 polymer ?
#
loop_
_entity_poly.entity_id
_entity_poly.type
_entity_poly.pdbx_seq_one_letter_code
_entity_poly.pdbx_strand_id
1 'polypeptide(L)'
;MTSIAELATAWLAAEPDDDIRVELQALIDGDPEVLATRFSGRLMFGTAGLRAEVGSGPLRMNRLVVRQAAAGLADWLLAHVDDVSQRGVVIGYDARRKSDLFALDTAYVLAARGIRSMVFSSVVPTPVLAWSITELGAASGVMVTASHNPPADNGYKVYLDSGAQIVNPIDEEIATCIADIDPLSVELAEPDSALVTMLDDELRQRYLSAVGNVRHAADIEPIRVAYTPLHGVGGATLVEAFARCGLGNPEIVEEQFEPDGSFPTVPFPNPEELGAMDAVIALAQRAHCDLALAHDPDADRLGVAIPAASGWRRLSGDEIGWLLADHILSNTEGDERMVVTTLVSSSLLSVMAADYGVHAEETFTGFKWIGHTIIEHPDRRFVFGYEQALGYLVAQRPLDKDGITAAVVMAEVAACAASDGATIEGRLESLAERYGRYVIGERSIKMDPALSSKVVQRLQTEPPTDIGGVAVRTVTEFPETGLLRIELIDGTRLQVRPSGTEPKIKLYGEVVDGDPAEGLDQLAEVLAEIALRTLRS
;
A
#
# COMPACT_ATOMS: atom_id res chain seq x y z
N MET A 1 22.88 -32.31 3.93
CA MET A 1 22.10 -31.18 4.48
C MET A 1 22.96 -30.57 5.56
N THR A 2 23.34 -29.30 5.38
CA THR A 2 24.02 -28.51 6.41
C THR A 2 23.10 -28.38 7.63
N SER A 3 23.60 -28.59 8.84
CA SER A 3 22.80 -28.39 10.05
C SER A 3 22.49 -26.90 10.24
N ILE A 4 21.40 -26.59 10.97
CA ILE A 4 21.04 -25.20 11.30
C ILE A 4 22.20 -24.47 12.00
N ALA A 5 22.92 -25.15 12.90
CA ALA A 5 24.06 -24.57 13.61
C ALA A 5 25.24 -24.26 12.69
N GLU A 6 25.56 -25.14 11.75
CA GLU A 6 26.60 -24.90 10.74
C GLU A 6 26.23 -23.73 9.82
N LEU A 7 24.96 -23.66 9.39
CA LEU A 7 24.46 -22.54 8.58
C LEU A 7 24.52 -21.21 9.35
N ALA A 8 24.09 -21.19 10.61
CA ALA A 8 24.16 -20.00 11.46
C ALA A 8 25.60 -19.53 11.69
N THR A 9 26.55 -20.47 11.88
CA THR A 9 27.97 -20.14 12.02
C THR A 9 28.55 -19.55 10.73
N ALA A 10 28.20 -20.11 9.56
CA ALA A 10 28.60 -19.57 8.27
C ALA A 10 27.98 -18.17 8.03
N TRP A 11 26.71 -17.99 8.40
CA TRP A 11 26.03 -16.70 8.34
C TRP A 11 26.72 -15.65 9.21
N LEU A 12 27.09 -16.00 10.45
CA LEU A 12 27.81 -15.12 11.36
C LEU A 12 29.16 -14.66 10.77
N ALA A 13 29.87 -15.57 10.09
CA ALA A 13 31.14 -15.22 9.45
C ALA A 13 30.96 -14.26 8.26
N ALA A 14 29.84 -14.33 7.54
CA ALA A 14 29.53 -13.47 6.40
C ALA A 14 28.81 -12.17 6.79
N GLU A 15 28.20 -12.10 7.97
CA GLU A 15 27.37 -10.99 8.42
C GLU A 15 28.19 -9.68 8.41
N PRO A 16 27.79 -8.66 7.64
CA PRO A 16 28.53 -7.40 7.56
C PRO A 16 28.31 -6.47 8.77
N ASP A 17 27.20 -6.58 9.50
CA ASP A 17 26.84 -5.61 10.53
C ASP A 17 27.12 -6.13 11.96
N ASP A 18 27.83 -5.34 12.76
CA ASP A 18 28.24 -5.75 14.12
C ASP A 18 27.07 -5.96 15.07
N ASP A 19 26.00 -5.17 14.95
CA ASP A 19 24.80 -5.33 15.79
C ASP A 19 24.09 -6.67 15.51
N ILE A 20 24.01 -7.07 14.24
CA ILE A 20 23.45 -8.36 13.82
C ILE A 20 24.37 -9.52 14.17
N ARG A 21 25.70 -9.34 14.12
CA ARG A 21 26.66 -10.35 14.60
C ARG A 21 26.47 -10.64 16.09
N VAL A 22 26.32 -9.60 16.90
CA VAL A 22 26.09 -9.75 18.35
C VAL A 22 24.78 -10.48 18.61
N GLU A 23 23.69 -10.10 17.93
CA GLU A 23 22.40 -10.80 18.00
C GLU A 23 22.54 -12.27 17.62
N LEU A 24 23.18 -12.57 16.48
CA LEU A 24 23.33 -13.92 15.97
C LEU A 24 24.21 -14.80 16.85
N GLN A 25 25.32 -14.27 17.38
CA GLN A 25 26.16 -15.00 18.32
C GLN A 25 25.36 -15.39 19.57
N ALA A 26 24.55 -14.48 20.10
CA ALA A 26 23.68 -14.78 21.25
C ALA A 26 22.62 -15.85 20.92
N LEU A 27 22.09 -15.87 19.69
CA LEU A 27 21.18 -16.93 19.25
C LEU A 27 21.88 -18.29 19.11
N ILE A 28 23.11 -18.32 18.60
CA ILE A 28 23.90 -19.55 18.45
C ILE A 28 24.25 -20.15 19.83
N ASP A 29 24.58 -19.30 20.80
CA ASP A 29 24.91 -19.72 22.17
C ASP A 29 23.68 -20.03 23.03
N GLY A 30 22.49 -19.73 22.51
CA GLY A 30 21.21 -19.78 23.21
C GLY A 30 20.37 -21.04 22.93
N ASP A 31 19.06 -20.84 22.84
CA ASP A 31 18.08 -21.90 22.63
C ASP A 31 18.03 -22.34 21.15
N PRO A 32 18.32 -23.62 20.83
CA PRO A 32 18.25 -24.14 19.46
C PRO A 32 16.86 -24.01 18.81
N GLU A 33 15.78 -24.00 19.59
CA GLU A 33 14.42 -23.82 19.05
C GLU A 33 14.23 -22.38 18.54
N VAL A 34 14.74 -21.39 19.27
CA VAL A 34 14.69 -19.98 18.85
C VAL A 34 15.54 -19.77 17.60
N LEU A 35 16.75 -20.36 17.55
CA LEU A 35 17.59 -20.34 16.34
C LEU A 35 16.85 -20.96 15.14
N ALA A 36 16.14 -22.07 15.36
CA ALA A 36 15.37 -22.71 14.30
C ALA A 36 14.26 -21.80 13.74
N THR A 37 13.64 -20.92 14.55
CA THR A 37 12.66 -19.94 14.04
C THR A 37 13.24 -18.93 13.03
N ARG A 38 14.56 -18.72 13.04
CA ARG A 38 15.26 -17.78 12.15
C ARG A 38 15.91 -18.48 10.95
N PHE A 39 16.27 -19.75 11.08
CA PHE A 39 17.08 -20.51 10.10
C PHE A 39 16.37 -21.68 9.42
N SER A 40 15.11 -21.97 9.77
CA SER A 40 14.33 -23.08 9.15
C SER A 40 13.65 -22.65 7.85
N GLY A 41 14.43 -22.16 6.88
CA GLY A 41 13.93 -21.75 5.57
C GLY A 41 14.50 -20.41 5.12
N ARG A 42 13.73 -19.70 4.32
CA ARG A 42 14.08 -18.40 3.73
C ARG A 42 12.87 -17.49 3.72
N LEU A 43 13.10 -16.19 3.86
CA LEU A 43 12.07 -15.17 3.73
C LEU A 43 11.47 -15.22 2.31
N MET A 44 10.14 -15.33 2.23
CA MET A 44 9.44 -15.44 0.96
C MET A 44 9.36 -14.08 0.26
N PHE A 45 9.75 -14.04 -1.02
CA PHE A 45 9.50 -12.94 -1.93
C PHE A 45 8.16 -13.15 -2.63
N GLY A 46 7.39 -12.09 -2.84
CA GLY A 46 6.15 -12.13 -3.62
C GLY A 46 5.76 -10.75 -4.13
N THR A 47 4.51 -10.58 -4.54
CA THR A 47 4.00 -9.31 -5.08
C THR A 47 4.21 -8.05 -4.21
N ALA A 48 4.30 -8.18 -2.89
CA ALA A 48 4.62 -7.06 -1.98
C ALA A 48 6.13 -6.93 -1.70
N GLY A 49 6.95 -7.72 -2.40
CA GLY A 49 8.39 -7.86 -2.21
C GLY A 49 8.76 -8.67 -0.97
N LEU A 50 9.79 -8.23 -0.24
CA LEU A 50 10.17 -8.79 1.07
C LEU A 50 9.63 -7.94 2.21
N ARG A 51 9.24 -8.58 3.32
CA ARG A 51 8.89 -7.90 4.56
C ARG A 51 9.10 -8.79 5.77
N ALA A 52 9.89 -8.31 6.72
CA ALA A 52 10.10 -8.94 8.02
C ALA A 52 10.75 -7.95 8.99
N GLU A 53 10.75 -8.32 10.27
CA GLU A 53 11.58 -7.69 11.29
C GLU A 53 13.06 -7.65 10.86
N VAL A 54 13.75 -6.55 11.14
CA VAL A 54 15.19 -6.41 10.94
C VAL A 54 15.91 -7.24 11.99
N GLY A 55 16.70 -8.23 11.57
CA GLY A 55 17.39 -9.13 12.50
C GLY A 55 18.22 -10.21 11.81
N SER A 56 18.79 -11.10 12.62
CA SER A 56 19.68 -12.15 12.16
C SER A 56 18.96 -13.34 11.51
N GLY A 57 19.63 -13.93 10.50
CA GLY A 57 19.21 -15.16 9.82
C GLY A 57 18.34 -14.96 8.56
N PRO A 58 18.11 -16.03 7.80
CA PRO A 58 17.47 -15.98 6.47
C PRO A 58 15.96 -15.69 6.47
N LEU A 59 15.29 -15.75 7.63
CA LEU A 59 13.86 -15.40 7.80
C LEU A 59 13.66 -13.97 8.35
N ARG A 60 14.68 -13.11 8.23
CA ARG A 60 14.67 -11.72 8.71
C ARG A 60 15.20 -10.77 7.65
N MET A 61 14.83 -9.49 7.77
CA MET A 61 15.45 -8.44 6.94
C MET A 61 16.86 -8.17 7.46
N ASN A 62 17.86 -8.36 6.62
CA ASN A 62 19.25 -7.99 6.86
C ASN A 62 19.97 -7.83 5.52
N ARG A 63 21.22 -7.37 5.58
CA ARG A 63 22.01 -7.05 4.40
C ARG A 63 22.24 -8.27 3.50
N LEU A 64 22.46 -9.46 4.06
CA LEU A 64 22.67 -10.68 3.27
C LEU A 64 21.40 -11.09 2.49
N VAL A 65 20.22 -11.01 3.12
CA VAL A 65 18.93 -11.27 2.46
C VAL A 65 18.63 -10.22 1.39
N VAL A 66 18.90 -8.94 1.65
CA VAL A 66 18.69 -7.85 0.66
C VAL A 66 19.63 -8.01 -0.53
N ARG A 67 20.90 -8.36 -0.30
CA ARG A 67 21.86 -8.64 -1.38
C ARG A 67 21.41 -9.81 -2.24
N GLN A 68 20.92 -10.88 -1.62
CA GLN A 68 20.35 -12.03 -2.33
C GLN A 68 19.16 -11.61 -3.21
N ALA A 69 18.25 -10.80 -2.67
CA ALA A 69 17.10 -10.28 -3.39
C ALA A 69 17.51 -9.40 -4.59
N ALA A 70 18.47 -8.50 -4.38
CA ALA A 70 19.00 -7.63 -5.43
C ALA A 70 19.70 -8.42 -6.55
N ALA A 71 20.43 -9.49 -6.21
CA ALA A 71 21.10 -10.35 -7.18
C ALA A 71 20.09 -11.14 -8.02
N GLY A 72 19.06 -11.71 -7.38
CA GLY A 72 17.98 -12.39 -8.10
C GLY A 72 17.19 -11.44 -9.00
N LEU A 73 16.93 -10.21 -8.55
CA LEU A 73 16.32 -9.17 -9.38
C LEU A 73 17.21 -8.81 -10.57
N ALA A 74 18.52 -8.63 -10.38
CA ALA A 74 19.46 -8.36 -11.47
C ALA A 74 19.43 -9.47 -12.53
N ASP A 75 19.51 -10.73 -12.10
CA ASP A 75 19.54 -11.87 -13.00
C ASP A 75 18.23 -11.98 -13.80
N TRP A 76 17.08 -11.72 -13.15
CA TRP A 76 15.80 -11.66 -13.85
C TRP A 76 15.75 -10.50 -14.86
N LEU A 77 16.17 -9.29 -14.47
CA LEU A 77 16.15 -8.13 -15.37
C LEU A 77 17.09 -8.31 -16.58
N LEU A 78 18.28 -8.86 -16.38
CA LEU A 78 19.23 -9.14 -17.47
C LEU A 78 18.69 -10.18 -18.47
N ALA A 79 17.83 -11.08 -18.01
CA ALA A 79 17.22 -12.10 -18.86
C ALA A 79 15.98 -11.60 -19.62
N HIS A 80 15.28 -10.59 -19.12
CA HIS A 80 13.95 -10.20 -19.62
C HIS A 80 13.83 -8.76 -20.14
N VAL A 81 14.75 -7.87 -19.76
CA VAL A 81 14.68 -6.45 -20.14
C VAL A 81 15.89 -6.09 -21.01
N ASP A 82 15.61 -5.89 -22.29
CA ASP A 82 16.59 -5.34 -23.23
C ASP A 82 17.11 -3.97 -22.73
N ASP A 83 18.40 -3.71 -22.94
CA ASP A 83 19.07 -2.47 -22.56
C ASP A 83 19.01 -2.12 -21.06
N VAL A 84 18.71 -3.07 -20.17
CA VAL A 84 18.67 -2.85 -18.70
C VAL A 84 19.96 -2.21 -18.18
N SER A 85 21.13 -2.59 -18.71
CA SER A 85 22.41 -2.01 -18.30
C SER A 85 22.47 -0.49 -18.53
N GLN A 86 21.76 0.03 -19.53
CA GLN A 86 21.70 1.46 -19.83
C GLN A 86 20.56 2.17 -19.09
N ARG A 87 19.36 1.59 -19.10
CA ARG A 87 18.16 2.13 -18.44
C ARG A 87 18.30 2.15 -16.93
N GLY A 88 18.88 1.09 -16.37
CA GLY A 88 19.19 0.97 -14.95
C GLY A 88 17.98 0.85 -14.03
N VAL A 89 18.26 0.90 -12.72
CA VAL A 89 17.28 0.78 -11.64
C VAL A 89 17.33 2.00 -10.74
N VAL A 90 16.17 2.56 -10.40
CA VAL A 90 16.03 3.66 -9.43
C VAL A 90 15.77 3.09 -8.04
N ILE A 91 16.47 3.57 -7.02
CA ILE A 91 16.42 3.01 -5.66
C ILE A 91 16.11 4.13 -4.68
N GLY A 92 14.99 3.99 -3.97
CA GLY A 92 14.55 4.88 -2.89
C GLY A 92 14.42 4.13 -1.57
N TYR A 93 14.33 4.87 -0.48
CA TYR A 93 14.21 4.29 0.86
C TYR A 93 13.51 5.25 1.84
N ASP A 94 12.90 4.68 2.88
CA ASP A 94 12.30 5.44 3.98
C ASP A 94 13.24 5.61 5.19
N ALA A 95 12.74 6.19 6.29
CA ALA A 95 13.52 6.46 7.49
C ALA A 95 13.71 5.25 8.44
N ARG A 96 13.30 4.03 8.04
CA ARG A 96 13.41 2.85 8.91
C ARG A 96 14.86 2.42 9.11
N ARG A 97 15.08 1.69 10.21
CA ARG A 97 16.36 1.11 10.56
C ARG A 97 16.94 0.32 9.37
N LYS A 98 18.15 0.72 8.94
CA LYS A 98 18.94 0.14 7.85
C LYS A 98 18.37 0.33 6.43
N SER A 99 17.33 1.14 6.23
CA SER A 99 16.77 1.34 4.89
C SER A 99 17.80 1.94 3.90
N ASP A 100 18.64 2.85 4.40
CA ASP A 100 19.79 3.43 3.68
C ASP A 100 20.84 2.38 3.27
N LEU A 101 21.23 1.51 4.19
CA LEU A 101 22.20 0.44 3.94
C LEU A 101 21.66 -0.60 2.95
N PHE A 102 20.37 -0.94 3.06
CA PHE A 102 19.71 -1.85 2.13
C PHE A 102 19.62 -1.26 0.71
N ALA A 103 19.33 0.04 0.59
CA ALA A 103 19.35 0.73 -0.69
C ALA A 103 20.74 0.74 -1.34
N LEU A 104 21.79 1.01 -0.56
CA LEU A 104 23.17 0.99 -1.05
C LEU A 104 23.64 -0.41 -1.44
N ASP A 105 23.38 -1.42 -0.61
CA ASP A 105 23.72 -2.81 -0.94
C ASP A 105 23.02 -3.25 -2.23
N THR A 106 21.76 -2.88 -2.42
CA THR A 106 21.03 -3.11 -3.68
C THR A 106 21.78 -2.50 -4.87
N ALA A 107 22.16 -1.23 -4.76
CA ALA A 107 22.87 -0.52 -5.82
C ALA A 107 24.21 -1.18 -6.17
N TYR A 108 24.98 -1.61 -5.17
CA TYR A 108 26.28 -2.25 -5.37
C TYR A 108 26.16 -3.65 -5.95
N VAL A 109 25.14 -4.43 -5.58
CA VAL A 109 24.86 -5.74 -6.20
C VAL A 109 24.49 -5.57 -7.68
N LEU A 110 23.55 -4.68 -7.98
CA LEU A 110 23.15 -4.39 -9.36
C LEU A 110 24.33 -3.89 -10.20
N ALA A 111 25.17 -3.01 -9.64
CA ALA A 111 26.37 -2.51 -10.30
C ALA A 111 27.41 -3.63 -10.54
N ALA A 112 27.58 -4.58 -9.62
CA ALA A 112 28.44 -5.75 -9.82
C ALA A 112 27.96 -6.62 -10.98
N ARG A 113 26.66 -6.61 -11.27
CA ARG A 113 26.03 -7.26 -12.43
C ARG A 113 26.03 -6.41 -13.69
N GLY A 114 26.69 -5.25 -13.70
CA GLY A 114 26.77 -4.38 -14.87
C GLY A 114 25.49 -3.58 -15.13
N ILE A 115 24.62 -3.44 -14.14
CA ILE A 115 23.39 -2.64 -14.23
C ILE A 115 23.65 -1.27 -13.59
N ARG A 116 23.26 -0.21 -14.29
CA ARG A 116 23.29 1.15 -13.74
C ARG A 116 22.31 1.27 -12.56
N SER A 117 22.78 1.80 -11.45
CA SER A 117 22.02 2.00 -10.22
C SER A 117 21.92 3.48 -9.89
N MET A 118 20.71 3.98 -9.63
CA MET A 118 20.45 5.38 -9.34
C MET A 118 19.77 5.49 -7.97
N VAL A 119 20.48 5.95 -6.95
CA VAL A 119 20.03 5.90 -5.55
C VAL A 119 19.72 7.29 -5.05
N PHE A 120 18.53 7.53 -4.49
CA PHE A 120 18.24 8.79 -3.81
C PHE A 120 19.23 9.04 -2.67
N SER A 121 19.78 10.25 -2.57
CA SER A 121 20.76 10.62 -1.52
C SER A 121 20.15 10.82 -0.14
N SER A 122 18.82 10.83 -0.06
CA SER A 122 18.04 11.02 1.15
C SER A 122 16.76 10.18 1.09
N VAL A 123 16.07 10.11 2.22
CA VAL A 123 14.75 9.49 2.29
C VAL A 123 13.77 10.13 1.30
N VAL A 124 12.89 9.32 0.72
CA VAL A 124 11.98 9.75 -0.35
C VAL A 124 10.63 9.04 -0.25
N PRO A 125 9.48 9.72 -0.47
CA PRO A 125 8.18 9.05 -0.56
C PRO A 125 8.12 7.98 -1.66
N THR A 126 7.39 6.90 -1.41
CA THR A 126 7.07 5.88 -2.42
C THR A 126 6.55 6.48 -3.73
N PRO A 127 5.59 7.44 -3.75
CA PRO A 127 5.12 8.02 -5.01
C PRO A 127 6.20 8.76 -5.80
N VAL A 128 7.17 9.39 -5.14
CA VAL A 128 8.28 10.09 -5.81
C VAL A 128 9.21 9.08 -6.48
N LEU A 129 9.52 7.96 -5.80
CA LEU A 129 10.30 6.86 -6.39
C LEU A 129 9.57 6.29 -7.61
N ALA A 130 8.30 5.90 -7.45
CA ALA A 130 7.53 5.28 -8.52
C ALA A 130 7.40 6.22 -9.74
N TRP A 131 7.20 7.52 -9.51
CA TRP A 131 7.14 8.53 -10.57
C TRP A 131 8.47 8.66 -11.32
N SER A 132 9.58 8.64 -10.56
CA SER A 132 10.94 8.81 -11.09
C SER A 132 11.37 7.69 -12.04
N ILE A 133 10.82 6.47 -11.88
CA ILE A 133 11.06 5.35 -12.79
C ILE A 133 10.65 5.75 -14.22
N THR A 134 9.43 6.24 -14.38
CA THR A 134 8.90 6.65 -15.69
C THR A 134 9.59 7.91 -16.21
N GLU A 135 9.94 8.85 -15.33
CA GLU A 135 10.60 10.09 -15.71
C GLU A 135 12.02 9.87 -16.25
N LEU A 136 12.74 8.90 -15.69
CA LEU A 136 14.09 8.53 -16.13
C LEU A 136 14.09 7.48 -17.25
N GLY A 137 12.94 6.87 -17.56
CA GLY A 137 12.87 5.72 -18.44
C GLY A 137 13.63 4.51 -17.88
N ALA A 138 13.72 4.38 -16.56
CA ALA A 138 14.42 3.28 -15.91
C ALA A 138 13.73 1.93 -16.20
N ALA A 139 14.48 0.83 -16.11
CA ALA A 139 13.95 -0.50 -16.35
C ALA A 139 13.12 -1.03 -15.17
N SER A 140 13.46 -0.58 -13.96
CA SER A 140 12.85 -1.02 -12.71
C SER A 140 13.10 0.01 -11.61
N GLY A 141 12.41 -0.14 -10.49
CA GLY A 141 12.76 0.54 -9.26
C GLY A 141 12.62 -0.34 -8.03
N VAL A 142 13.34 0.02 -6.98
CA VAL A 142 13.30 -0.62 -5.67
C VAL A 142 12.99 0.45 -4.62
N MET A 143 11.97 0.21 -3.80
CA MET A 143 11.63 1.05 -2.66
C MET A 143 11.83 0.26 -1.36
N VAL A 144 12.80 0.66 -0.56
CA VAL A 144 13.08 0.05 0.74
C VAL A 144 12.18 0.68 1.80
N THR A 145 11.09 -0.02 2.12
CA THR A 145 10.11 0.41 3.11
C THR A 145 9.21 -0.74 3.55
N ALA A 146 8.79 -0.71 4.82
CA ALA A 146 7.68 -1.52 5.31
C ALA A 146 6.36 -0.76 5.42
N SER A 147 6.21 0.39 4.75
CA SER A 147 5.02 1.25 4.77
C SER A 147 4.60 1.54 6.22
N HIS A 148 3.42 1.11 6.65
CA HIS A 148 2.87 1.34 7.98
C HIS A 148 3.16 0.24 9.02
N ASN A 149 3.98 -0.77 8.70
CA ASN A 149 4.31 -1.84 9.65
C ASN A 149 4.99 -1.33 10.93
N PRO A 150 5.05 -2.15 12.00
CA PRO A 150 5.73 -1.78 13.24
C PRO A 150 7.18 -1.30 13.03
N PRO A 151 7.76 -0.53 13.98
CA PRO A 151 9.11 0.03 13.85
C PRO A 151 10.22 -0.99 13.58
N ALA A 152 10.07 -2.21 14.09
CA ALA A 152 11.07 -3.27 13.94
C ALA A 152 11.12 -3.86 12.53
N ASP A 153 10.06 -3.70 11.74
CA ASP A 153 9.96 -4.24 10.38
C ASP A 153 10.62 -3.31 9.36
N ASN A 154 11.21 -3.92 8.33
CA ASN A 154 11.60 -3.25 7.10
C ASN A 154 11.11 -4.08 5.89
N GLY A 155 11.23 -3.55 4.68
CA GLY A 155 10.76 -4.20 3.47
C GLY A 155 11.48 -3.76 2.22
N TYR A 156 11.20 -4.46 1.13
CA TYR A 156 11.86 -4.29 -0.16
C TYR A 156 10.82 -4.46 -1.24
N LYS A 157 10.26 -3.36 -1.77
CA LYS A 157 9.25 -3.37 -2.84
C LYS A 157 9.94 -3.25 -4.21
N VAL A 158 9.44 -3.97 -5.21
CA VAL A 158 9.94 -3.91 -6.59
C VAL A 158 8.88 -3.37 -7.54
N TYR A 159 9.33 -2.48 -8.42
CA TYR A 159 8.55 -1.83 -9.46
C TYR A 159 9.18 -2.13 -10.83
N LEU A 160 8.36 -2.19 -11.86
CA LEU A 160 8.83 -2.26 -13.25
C LEU A 160 8.76 -0.90 -13.92
N ASP A 161 9.09 -0.84 -15.21
CA ASP A 161 9.25 0.40 -15.95
C ASP A 161 8.01 1.29 -16.08
N SER A 162 6.83 0.71 -15.94
CA SER A 162 5.56 1.44 -15.86
C SER A 162 5.40 2.23 -14.55
N GLY A 163 6.27 2.00 -13.57
CA GLY A 163 6.12 2.53 -12.20
C GLY A 163 5.03 1.81 -11.39
N ALA A 164 4.50 0.68 -11.88
CA ALA A 164 3.61 -0.20 -11.13
C ALA A 164 4.41 -1.26 -10.36
N GLN A 165 3.86 -1.70 -9.22
CA GLN A 165 4.38 -2.85 -8.47
C GLN A 165 4.22 -4.15 -9.26
N ILE A 166 5.11 -5.11 -9.03
CA ILE A 166 5.06 -6.44 -9.65
C ILE A 166 3.81 -7.23 -9.23
N VAL A 167 3.29 -8.02 -10.17
CA VAL A 167 2.19 -8.99 -9.99
C VAL A 167 2.63 -10.37 -10.49
N ASN A 168 1.81 -11.39 -10.23
CA ASN A 168 2.01 -12.72 -10.81
C ASN A 168 1.97 -12.67 -12.35
N PRO A 169 2.82 -13.41 -13.08
CA PRO A 169 3.83 -14.39 -12.61
C PRO A 169 5.23 -13.80 -12.31
N ILE A 170 5.44 -12.51 -12.52
CA ILE A 170 6.77 -11.88 -12.45
C ILE A 170 7.38 -12.00 -11.05
N ASP A 171 6.58 -11.90 -9.99
CA ASP A 171 7.07 -12.06 -8.63
C ASP A 171 7.58 -13.49 -8.34
N GLU A 172 6.94 -14.51 -8.91
CA GLU A 172 7.39 -15.92 -8.80
C GLU A 172 8.67 -16.17 -9.60
N GLU A 173 8.79 -15.56 -10.77
CA GLU A 173 9.99 -15.65 -11.61
C GLU A 173 11.20 -15.01 -10.91
N ILE A 174 11.03 -13.80 -10.35
CA ILE A 174 12.07 -13.14 -9.55
C ILE A 174 12.38 -13.97 -8.30
N ALA A 175 11.36 -14.49 -7.60
CA ALA A 175 11.56 -15.34 -6.44
C ALA A 175 12.38 -16.61 -6.78
N THR A 176 12.20 -17.16 -7.97
CA THR A 176 13.00 -18.29 -8.48
C THR A 176 14.45 -17.89 -8.69
N CYS A 177 14.71 -16.75 -9.33
CA CYS A 177 16.08 -16.23 -9.48
C CYS A 177 16.74 -15.97 -8.11
N ILE A 178 16.03 -15.37 -7.16
CA ILE A 178 16.51 -15.16 -5.78
C ILE A 178 16.85 -16.50 -5.12
N ALA A 179 16.05 -17.55 -5.39
CA ALA A 179 16.21 -18.83 -4.77
C ALA A 179 17.53 -19.54 -5.11
N ASP A 180 18.07 -19.25 -6.30
CA ASP A 180 19.30 -19.83 -6.84
C ASP A 180 20.57 -19.09 -6.38
N ILE A 181 20.43 -17.92 -5.74
CA ILE A 181 21.55 -17.14 -5.20
C ILE A 181 21.91 -17.61 -3.79
N ASP A 182 23.20 -17.87 -3.55
CA ASP A 182 23.73 -18.04 -2.19
C ASP A 182 23.91 -16.66 -1.51
N PRO A 183 23.18 -16.35 -0.42
CA PRO A 183 23.26 -15.06 0.24
C PRO A 183 24.64 -14.78 0.84
N LEU A 184 25.47 -15.80 1.09
CA LEU A 184 26.77 -15.65 1.75
C LEU A 184 27.90 -15.26 0.79
N SER A 185 27.65 -15.31 -0.52
CA SER A 185 28.67 -15.10 -1.56
C SER A 185 28.27 -14.08 -2.62
N VAL A 186 27.27 -13.22 -2.35
CA VAL A 186 26.86 -12.16 -3.27
C VAL A 186 27.97 -11.11 -3.43
N GLU A 187 28.42 -10.94 -4.67
CA GLU A 187 29.41 -9.93 -5.05
C GLU A 187 28.84 -8.51 -4.99
N LEU A 188 29.67 -7.57 -4.54
CA LEU A 188 29.37 -6.14 -4.48
C LEU A 188 30.37 -5.37 -5.36
N ALA A 189 29.89 -4.35 -6.05
CA ALA A 189 30.78 -3.39 -6.68
C ALA A 189 31.46 -2.52 -5.61
N GLU A 190 32.61 -1.95 -5.96
CA GLU A 190 33.28 -0.96 -5.11
C GLU A 190 32.38 0.28 -4.90
N PRO A 191 32.46 0.95 -3.74
CA PRO A 191 31.61 2.11 -3.43
C PRO A 191 31.73 3.28 -4.43
N ASP A 192 32.85 3.40 -5.14
CA ASP A 192 33.13 4.43 -6.16
C ASP A 192 32.83 3.96 -7.59
N SER A 193 32.11 2.84 -7.76
CA SER A 193 31.71 2.32 -9.06
C SER A 193 30.99 3.38 -9.90
N ALA A 194 31.46 3.57 -11.13
CA ALA A 194 30.85 4.49 -12.09
C ALA A 194 29.41 4.11 -12.50
N LEU A 195 28.96 2.89 -12.17
CA LEU A 195 27.59 2.44 -12.41
C LEU A 195 26.62 2.89 -11.31
N VAL A 196 27.12 3.40 -10.17
CA VAL A 196 26.29 3.91 -9.07
C VAL A 196 26.24 5.44 -9.15
N THR A 197 25.03 5.98 -9.27
CA THR A 197 24.77 7.42 -9.27
C THR A 197 23.91 7.78 -8.06
N MET A 198 24.36 8.72 -7.24
CA MET A 198 23.51 9.32 -6.21
C MET A 198 22.64 10.41 -6.84
N LEU A 199 21.33 10.28 -6.69
CA LEU A 199 20.31 11.22 -7.13
C LEU A 199 20.08 12.23 -6.01
N ASP A 200 20.21 13.51 -6.33
CA ASP A 200 19.87 14.59 -5.41
C ASP A 200 18.36 14.87 -5.42
N ASP A 201 17.97 16.04 -4.91
CA ASP A 201 16.58 16.45 -4.78
C ASP A 201 15.89 16.78 -6.12
N GLU A 202 16.62 16.84 -7.24
CA GLU A 202 16.08 17.31 -8.54
C GLU A 202 14.84 16.53 -8.98
N LEU A 203 14.82 15.21 -8.79
CA LEU A 203 13.66 14.38 -9.17
C LEU A 203 12.44 14.66 -8.30
N ARG A 204 12.62 14.91 -7.00
CA ARG A 204 11.52 15.35 -6.13
C ARG A 204 10.98 16.69 -6.60
N GLN A 205 11.86 17.62 -7.00
CA GLN A 205 11.46 18.93 -7.54
C GLN A 205 10.69 18.83 -8.86
N ARG A 206 11.05 17.89 -9.73
CA ARG A 206 10.32 17.60 -10.98
C ARG A 206 8.96 16.94 -10.70
N TYR A 207 8.91 15.96 -9.79
CA TYR A 207 7.66 15.38 -9.31
C TYR A 207 6.70 16.47 -8.79
N LEU A 208 7.17 17.33 -7.90
CA LEU A 208 6.40 18.45 -7.36
C LEU A 208 5.90 19.45 -8.41
N SER A 209 6.62 19.57 -9.54
CA SER A 209 6.16 20.39 -10.67
C SER A 209 4.99 19.73 -11.42
N ALA A 210 4.91 18.40 -11.39
CA ALA A 210 3.80 17.65 -11.99
C ALA A 210 2.56 17.59 -11.08
N VAL A 211 2.72 17.71 -9.75
CA VAL A 211 1.61 17.66 -8.78
C VAL A 211 0.52 18.68 -9.08
N GLY A 212 0.86 19.89 -9.56
CA GLY A 212 -0.14 20.90 -9.91
C GLY A 212 -1.13 20.45 -11.00
N ASN A 213 -0.77 19.45 -11.82
CA ASN A 213 -1.60 18.99 -12.93
C ASN A 213 -2.76 18.07 -12.49
N VAL A 214 -2.80 17.62 -11.23
CA VAL A 214 -3.92 16.81 -10.71
C VAL A 214 -5.10 17.67 -10.24
N ARG A 215 -4.92 18.99 -10.21
CA ARG A 215 -5.96 19.93 -9.79
C ARG A 215 -6.96 20.13 -10.91
N HIS A 216 -8.23 20.18 -10.54
CA HIS A 216 -9.35 20.36 -11.48
C HIS A 216 -10.01 21.73 -11.37
N ALA A 217 -9.74 22.48 -10.30
CA ALA A 217 -10.33 23.79 -10.11
C ALA A 217 -9.26 24.85 -9.82
N ALA A 218 -9.10 25.80 -10.74
CA ALA A 218 -8.24 26.96 -10.54
C ALA A 218 -8.90 27.98 -9.62
N ASP A 219 -8.09 28.83 -8.97
CA ASP A 219 -8.53 30.04 -8.26
C ASP A 219 -9.49 29.84 -7.08
N ILE A 220 -9.36 28.74 -6.34
CA ILE A 220 -10.10 28.53 -5.08
C ILE A 220 -9.33 29.09 -3.89
N GLU A 221 -10.05 29.75 -2.98
CA GLU A 221 -9.48 30.23 -1.72
C GLU A 221 -9.05 29.05 -0.83
N PRO A 222 -7.80 29.02 -0.33
CA PRO A 222 -7.30 27.90 0.43
C PRO A 222 -8.01 27.79 1.79
N ILE A 223 -8.24 26.55 2.21
CA ILE A 223 -8.73 26.22 3.55
C ILE A 223 -7.58 25.99 4.52
N ARG A 224 -7.87 25.97 5.82
CA ARG A 224 -6.88 25.66 6.85
C ARG A 224 -6.78 24.15 7.03
N VAL A 225 -5.58 23.61 6.87
CA VAL A 225 -5.33 22.17 6.94
C VAL A 225 -4.37 21.87 8.09
N ALA A 226 -4.69 20.89 8.92
CA ALA A 226 -3.75 20.28 9.85
C ALA A 226 -3.14 19.01 9.23
N TYR A 227 -1.87 18.74 9.48
CA TYR A 227 -1.17 17.64 8.85
C TYR A 227 -0.18 16.91 9.76
N THR A 228 -0.08 15.59 9.58
CA THR A 228 0.99 14.75 10.13
C THR A 228 1.49 13.73 9.10
N PRO A 229 2.82 13.55 8.94
CA PRO A 229 3.37 12.42 8.21
C PRO A 229 3.56 11.16 9.09
N LEU A 230 3.16 11.19 10.37
CA LEU A 230 3.36 10.09 11.33
C LEU A 230 4.82 9.64 11.45
N HIS A 231 5.76 10.60 11.53
CA HIS A 231 7.22 10.40 11.43
C HIS A 231 7.70 9.81 10.10
N GLY A 232 6.86 9.90 9.08
CA GLY A 232 7.12 9.47 7.71
C GLY A 232 7.89 10.46 6.87
N VAL A 233 8.22 10.03 5.66
CA VAL A 233 9.06 10.77 4.71
C VAL A 233 8.26 11.71 3.79
N GLY A 234 6.93 11.71 3.93
CA GLY A 234 6.02 12.55 3.14
C GLY A 234 6.03 14.04 3.51
N GLY A 235 6.56 14.40 4.69
CA GLY A 235 6.31 15.70 5.32
C GLY A 235 6.72 16.91 4.48
N ALA A 236 8.01 16.99 4.17
CA ALA A 236 8.56 18.08 3.36
C ALA A 236 7.94 18.12 1.94
N THR A 237 7.67 16.96 1.35
CA THR A 237 7.07 16.85 0.02
C THR A 237 5.66 17.40 -0.01
N LEU A 238 4.82 17.08 0.99
CA LEU A 238 3.45 17.59 1.03
C LEU A 238 3.41 19.11 1.23
N VAL A 239 4.20 19.64 2.17
CA VAL A 239 4.24 21.09 2.44
C VAL A 239 4.62 21.85 1.18
N GLU A 240 5.62 21.37 0.44
CA GLU A 240 6.04 22.00 -0.81
C GLU A 240 4.99 21.85 -1.92
N ALA A 241 4.32 20.69 -2.01
CA ALA A 241 3.22 20.48 -2.95
C ALA A 241 2.07 21.46 -2.70
N PHE A 242 1.65 21.63 -1.45
CA PHE A 242 0.61 22.58 -1.06
C PHE A 242 0.99 24.02 -1.41
N ALA A 243 2.24 24.41 -1.12
CA ALA A 243 2.74 25.74 -1.46
C ALA A 243 2.71 26.00 -2.97
N ARG A 244 3.16 25.04 -3.79
CA ARG A 244 3.15 25.15 -5.27
C ARG A 244 1.73 25.18 -5.85
N CYS A 245 0.82 24.46 -5.22
CA CYS A 245 -0.58 24.45 -5.59
C CYS A 245 -1.35 25.66 -5.05
N GLY A 246 -0.73 26.58 -4.30
CA GLY A 246 -1.42 27.73 -3.73
C GLY A 246 -2.45 27.38 -2.64
N LEU A 247 -2.32 26.21 -2.02
CA LEU A 247 -3.23 25.71 -0.97
C LEU A 247 -2.84 26.20 0.44
N GLY A 248 -1.82 27.06 0.55
CA GLY A 248 -1.28 27.54 1.81
C GLY A 248 -0.39 26.52 2.51
N ASN A 249 0.19 26.89 3.65
CA ASN A 249 1.00 25.98 4.46
C ASN A 249 0.10 25.27 5.49
N PRO A 250 0.16 23.94 5.60
CA PRO A 250 -0.59 23.24 6.64
C PRO A 250 -0.01 23.52 8.04
N GLU A 251 -0.87 23.48 9.05
CA GLU A 251 -0.49 23.41 10.45
C GLU A 251 0.06 22.01 10.73
N ILE A 252 1.33 21.89 11.14
CA ILE A 252 2.00 20.60 11.29
C ILE A 252 2.00 20.10 12.73
N VAL A 253 1.86 18.78 12.91
CA VAL A 253 2.16 18.13 14.20
C VAL A 253 3.68 18.07 14.36
N GLU A 254 4.25 19.08 15.03
CA GLU A 254 5.71 19.26 15.15
C GLU A 254 6.45 18.00 15.62
N GLU A 255 5.91 17.30 16.64
CA GLU A 255 6.54 16.10 17.21
C GLU A 255 6.51 14.87 16.27
N GLN A 256 5.74 14.91 15.17
CA GLN A 256 5.60 13.82 14.19
C GLN A 256 6.09 14.21 12.78
N PHE A 257 6.64 15.42 12.59
CA PHE A 257 6.90 15.95 11.25
C PHE A 257 8.20 15.42 10.62
N GLU A 258 9.27 15.33 11.42
CA GLU A 258 10.57 14.86 10.95
C GLU A 258 10.56 13.32 10.77
N PRO A 259 11.23 12.78 9.73
CA PRO A 259 11.29 11.34 9.54
C PRO A 259 12.01 10.61 10.69
N ASP A 260 11.32 9.69 11.35
CA ASP A 260 11.85 8.84 12.44
C ASP A 260 11.22 7.43 12.36
N GLY A 261 12.01 6.47 11.88
CA GLY A 261 11.59 5.07 11.73
C GLY A 261 11.33 4.32 13.04
N SER A 262 11.54 4.93 14.21
CA SER A 262 11.13 4.37 15.51
C SER A 262 9.68 4.69 15.88
N PHE A 263 9.04 5.64 15.18
CA PHE A 263 7.65 6.07 15.36
C PHE A 263 7.30 6.39 16.83
N PRO A 264 8.03 7.28 17.52
CA PRO A 264 8.03 7.38 18.98
C PRO A 264 6.69 7.77 19.61
N THR A 265 5.76 8.34 18.84
CA THR A 265 4.45 8.78 19.36
C THR A 265 3.29 7.85 18.96
N VAL A 266 3.50 6.90 18.05
CA VAL A 266 2.44 6.02 17.53
C VAL A 266 2.93 4.58 17.48
N PRO A 267 2.24 3.61 18.11
CA PRO A 267 2.69 2.22 18.11
C PRO A 267 2.59 1.57 16.72
N PHE A 268 1.68 2.07 15.89
CA PHE A 268 1.45 1.60 14.52
C PHE A 268 1.12 2.81 13.64
N PRO A 269 2.01 3.24 12.73
CA PRO A 269 1.85 4.46 11.95
C PRO A 269 0.92 4.26 10.73
N ASN A 270 -0.28 3.72 10.93
CA ASN A 270 -1.31 3.64 9.90
C ASN A 270 -2.46 4.59 10.25
N PRO A 271 -2.84 5.54 9.38
CA PRO A 271 -3.98 6.42 9.65
C PRO A 271 -5.33 5.70 9.91
N GLU A 272 -5.47 4.43 9.50
CA GLU A 272 -6.63 3.58 9.82
C GLU A 272 -6.69 3.15 11.29
N GLU A 273 -5.56 3.13 12.01
CA GLU A 273 -5.51 2.67 13.39
C GLU A 273 -6.11 3.69 14.36
N LEU A 274 -6.75 3.19 15.41
CA LEU A 274 -7.23 4.03 16.49
C LEU A 274 -6.04 4.72 17.17
N GLY A 275 -6.14 6.02 17.41
CA GLY A 275 -5.09 6.82 18.05
C GLY A 275 -4.06 7.42 17.07
N ALA A 276 -3.91 6.89 15.85
CA ALA A 276 -2.91 7.38 14.92
C ALA A 276 -3.13 8.84 14.49
N MET A 277 -4.39 9.25 14.33
CA MET A 277 -4.76 10.61 13.93
C MET A 277 -5.08 11.56 15.10
N ASP A 278 -4.96 11.13 16.37
CA ASP A 278 -5.38 11.92 17.53
C ASP A 278 -4.61 13.24 17.64
N ALA A 279 -3.30 13.22 17.40
CA ALA A 279 -2.44 14.40 17.48
C ALA A 279 -2.81 15.44 16.41
N VAL A 280 -3.07 15.01 15.16
CA VAL A 280 -3.45 15.92 14.07
C VAL A 280 -4.88 16.44 14.24
N ILE A 281 -5.81 15.63 14.75
CA ILE A 281 -7.17 16.07 15.09
C ILE A 281 -7.13 17.10 16.22
N ALA A 282 -6.34 16.87 17.26
CA ALA A 282 -6.18 17.83 18.35
C ALA A 282 -5.55 19.14 17.87
N LEU A 283 -4.57 19.08 16.95
CA LEU A 283 -4.02 20.26 16.29
C LEU A 283 -5.09 21.00 15.48
N ALA A 284 -5.85 20.28 14.65
CA ALA A 284 -6.90 20.83 13.83
C ALA A 284 -7.97 21.56 14.65
N GLN A 285 -8.35 21.00 15.80
CA GLN A 285 -9.25 21.63 16.76
C GLN A 285 -8.69 22.93 17.34
N ARG A 286 -7.44 22.91 17.83
CA ARG A 286 -6.80 24.10 18.44
C ARG A 286 -6.55 25.21 17.42
N ALA A 287 -6.16 24.82 16.22
CA ALA A 287 -5.86 25.74 15.15
C ALA A 287 -7.13 26.21 14.43
N HIS A 288 -8.29 25.58 14.62
CA HIS A 288 -9.50 25.84 13.82
C HIS A 288 -9.27 25.56 12.33
N CYS A 289 -8.74 24.38 12.03
CA CYS A 289 -8.61 23.87 10.66
C CYS A 289 -9.95 23.32 10.16
N ASP A 290 -10.10 23.30 8.84
CA ASP A 290 -11.25 22.75 8.12
C ASP A 290 -11.05 21.28 7.76
N LEU A 291 -9.80 20.82 7.74
CA LEU A 291 -9.40 19.47 7.34
C LEU A 291 -8.17 19.01 8.15
N ALA A 292 -8.12 17.72 8.48
CA ALA A 292 -6.97 17.08 9.11
C ALA A 292 -6.51 15.91 8.23
N LEU A 293 -5.24 15.91 7.84
CA LEU A 293 -4.65 14.95 6.93
C LEU A 293 -3.54 14.15 7.61
N ALA A 294 -3.44 12.87 7.30
CA ALA A 294 -2.36 12.00 7.75
C ALA A 294 -1.84 11.13 6.61
N HIS A 295 -0.53 10.99 6.50
CA HIS A 295 0.10 9.98 5.66
C HIS A 295 0.65 8.84 6.51
N ASP A 296 0.74 7.65 5.92
CA ASP A 296 1.60 6.60 6.46
C ASP A 296 3.09 6.90 6.16
N PRO A 297 4.05 6.14 6.74
CA PRO A 297 5.46 6.50 6.73
C PRO A 297 6.10 6.68 5.36
N ASP A 298 5.64 5.96 4.34
CA ASP A 298 6.12 6.07 2.97
C ASP A 298 5.23 6.93 2.06
N ALA A 299 4.18 7.53 2.63
CA ALA A 299 3.26 8.49 2.04
C ALA A 299 2.55 8.02 0.77
N ASP A 300 2.28 6.71 0.72
CA ASP A 300 1.44 6.12 -0.32
C ASP A 300 -0.04 6.09 0.10
N ARG A 301 -0.38 6.28 1.39
CA ARG A 301 -1.76 6.37 1.89
C ARG A 301 -2.17 7.75 2.36
N LEU A 302 -3.48 8.01 2.32
CA LEU A 302 -4.08 9.23 2.86
C LEU A 302 -5.22 8.94 3.85
N GLY A 303 -5.03 9.34 5.11
CA GLY A 303 -6.10 9.46 6.10
C GLY A 303 -6.66 10.88 6.15
N VAL A 304 -7.97 10.99 6.34
CA VAL A 304 -8.69 12.28 6.39
C VAL A 304 -9.63 12.30 7.59
N ALA A 305 -9.63 13.40 8.33
CA ALA A 305 -10.66 13.72 9.30
C ALA A 305 -11.22 15.13 9.07
N ILE A 306 -12.51 15.28 9.36
CA ILE A 306 -13.29 16.49 9.10
C ILE A 306 -14.02 16.95 10.38
N PRO A 307 -14.38 18.24 10.48
CA PRO A 307 -15.29 18.72 11.50
C PRO A 307 -16.65 18.01 11.41
N ALA A 308 -17.23 17.66 12.57
CA ALA A 308 -18.54 17.06 12.71
C ALA A 308 -19.30 17.67 13.91
N ALA A 309 -20.60 17.41 14.03
CA ALA A 309 -21.44 18.01 15.07
C ALA A 309 -20.93 17.77 16.51
N SER A 310 -20.29 16.63 16.77
CA SER A 310 -19.75 16.23 18.07
C SER A 310 -18.21 16.37 18.18
N GLY A 311 -17.58 17.11 17.26
CA GLY A 311 -16.13 17.33 17.26
C GLY A 311 -15.53 17.06 15.88
N TRP A 312 -14.79 15.97 15.75
CA TRP A 312 -14.12 15.58 14.52
C TRP A 312 -14.43 14.13 14.19
N ARG A 313 -14.59 13.83 12.90
CA ARG A 313 -14.88 12.50 12.39
C ARG A 313 -13.80 12.10 11.40
N ARG A 314 -13.18 10.94 11.63
CA ARG A 314 -12.33 10.30 10.63
C ARG A 314 -13.21 9.70 9.54
N LEU A 315 -12.85 9.93 8.28
CA LEU A 315 -13.52 9.33 7.13
C LEU A 315 -13.00 7.91 6.91
N SER A 316 -13.88 7.02 6.43
CA SER A 316 -13.44 5.73 5.90
C SER A 316 -12.71 5.93 4.57
N GLY A 317 -11.95 4.93 4.14
CA GLY A 317 -11.25 5.06 2.87
C GLY A 317 -12.17 5.09 1.65
N ASP A 318 -13.33 4.44 1.75
CA ASP A 318 -14.39 4.56 0.75
C ASP A 318 -15.00 5.96 0.71
N GLU A 319 -15.29 6.60 1.86
CA GLU A 319 -15.82 7.97 1.89
C GLU A 319 -14.86 8.99 1.23
N ILE A 320 -13.56 8.87 1.51
CA ILE A 320 -12.54 9.68 0.83
C ILE A 320 -12.53 9.37 -0.67
N GLY A 321 -12.60 8.08 -1.03
CA GLY A 321 -12.66 7.63 -2.41
C GLY A 321 -13.84 8.22 -3.18
N TRP A 322 -15.03 8.27 -2.56
CA TRP A 322 -16.24 8.85 -3.16
C TRP A 322 -16.14 10.36 -3.35
N LEU A 323 -15.58 11.08 -2.38
CA LEU A 323 -15.35 12.52 -2.47
C LEU A 323 -14.39 12.88 -3.61
N LEU A 324 -13.28 12.12 -3.72
CA LEU A 324 -12.33 12.27 -4.82
C LEU A 324 -12.96 11.89 -6.16
N ALA A 325 -13.72 10.79 -6.21
CA ALA A 325 -14.40 10.33 -7.42
C ALA A 325 -15.41 11.35 -7.93
N ASP A 326 -16.28 11.90 -7.07
CA ASP A 326 -17.29 12.88 -7.51
C ASP A 326 -16.62 14.13 -8.09
N HIS A 327 -15.57 14.62 -7.44
CA HIS A 327 -14.82 15.77 -7.90
C HIS A 327 -14.13 15.52 -9.26
N ILE A 328 -13.45 14.38 -9.42
CA ILE A 328 -12.76 14.04 -10.67
C ILE A 328 -13.76 13.76 -11.80
N LEU A 329 -14.82 13.00 -11.53
CA LEU A 329 -15.82 12.64 -12.54
C LEU A 329 -16.60 13.87 -13.05
N SER A 330 -16.90 14.82 -12.15
CA SER A 330 -17.61 16.06 -12.50
C SER A 330 -16.72 17.09 -13.21
N ASN A 331 -15.39 17.03 -13.05
CA ASN A 331 -14.45 17.98 -13.64
C ASN A 331 -13.55 17.37 -14.73
N THR A 332 -13.90 16.19 -15.23
CA THR A 332 -13.28 15.59 -16.42
C THR A 332 -14.34 15.29 -17.46
N GLU A 333 -13.95 15.30 -18.73
CA GLU A 333 -14.83 15.00 -19.87
C GLU A 333 -14.27 13.82 -20.67
N GLY A 334 -15.06 13.23 -21.58
CA GLY A 334 -14.63 12.17 -22.50
C GLY A 334 -15.20 10.78 -22.18
N ASP A 335 -15.60 10.03 -23.21
CA ASP A 335 -16.22 8.70 -23.07
C ASP A 335 -15.16 7.58 -22.90
N GLU A 336 -13.89 7.88 -23.18
CA GLU A 336 -12.76 6.97 -23.02
C GLU A 336 -12.25 6.88 -21.57
N ARG A 337 -12.81 7.71 -20.66
CA ARG A 337 -12.43 7.75 -19.26
C ARG A 337 -12.66 6.40 -18.59
N MET A 338 -11.77 6.06 -17.66
CA MET A 338 -11.86 4.86 -16.85
C MET A 338 -11.53 5.15 -15.38
N VAL A 339 -12.33 4.55 -14.50
CA VAL A 339 -12.01 4.42 -13.08
C VAL A 339 -11.76 2.97 -12.71
N VAL A 340 -10.92 2.74 -11.70
CA VAL A 340 -10.58 1.38 -11.25
C VAL A 340 -10.66 1.28 -9.73
N THR A 341 -11.34 0.27 -9.21
CA THR A 341 -11.37 -0.02 -7.77
C THR A 341 -11.14 -1.50 -7.50
N THR A 342 -11.05 -1.89 -6.23
CA THR A 342 -10.82 -3.29 -5.85
C THR A 342 -12.10 -4.01 -5.48
N LEU A 343 -12.10 -5.35 -5.59
CA LEU A 343 -13.20 -6.23 -5.21
C LEU A 343 -13.76 -5.96 -3.81
N VAL A 344 -12.96 -5.45 -2.87
CA VAL A 344 -13.39 -5.24 -1.47
C VAL A 344 -13.73 -3.79 -1.16
N SER A 345 -13.56 -2.89 -2.12
CA SER A 345 -14.00 -1.49 -2.00
C SER A 345 -15.49 -1.38 -2.34
N SER A 346 -16.06 -0.23 -2.02
CA SER A 346 -17.48 0.04 -2.25
C SER A 346 -17.83 -0.01 -3.74
N SER A 347 -18.99 -0.59 -4.04
CA SER A 347 -19.55 -0.59 -5.40
C SER A 347 -20.09 0.78 -5.85
N LEU A 348 -20.16 1.77 -4.94
CA LEU A 348 -20.63 3.12 -5.26
C LEU A 348 -19.78 3.78 -6.36
N LEU A 349 -18.46 3.50 -6.45
CA LEU A 349 -17.65 4.06 -7.55
C LEU A 349 -18.19 3.67 -8.92
N SER A 350 -18.57 2.40 -9.10
CA SER A 350 -19.11 1.91 -10.37
C SER A 350 -20.46 2.54 -10.69
N VAL A 351 -21.28 2.81 -9.67
CA VAL A 351 -22.56 3.52 -9.82
C VAL A 351 -22.35 4.97 -10.22
N MET A 352 -21.43 5.66 -9.56
CA MET A 352 -21.05 7.03 -9.92
C MET A 352 -20.50 7.09 -11.35
N ALA A 353 -19.57 6.20 -11.71
CA ALA A 353 -19.00 6.14 -13.04
C ALA A 353 -20.07 5.94 -14.13
N ALA A 354 -21.01 5.02 -13.92
CA ALA A 354 -22.11 4.79 -14.86
C ALA A 354 -22.99 6.04 -15.06
N ASP A 355 -23.25 6.79 -14.00
CA ASP A 355 -24.02 8.04 -14.05
C ASP A 355 -23.30 9.16 -14.83
N TYR A 356 -21.96 9.20 -14.76
CA TYR A 356 -21.13 10.12 -15.56
C TYR A 356 -20.73 9.56 -16.94
N GLY A 357 -21.21 8.38 -17.34
CA GLY A 357 -20.86 7.74 -18.61
C GLY A 357 -19.40 7.27 -18.69
N VAL A 358 -18.78 6.97 -17.56
CA VAL A 358 -17.38 6.56 -17.41
C VAL A 358 -17.27 5.05 -17.25
N HIS A 359 -16.25 4.46 -17.88
CA HIS A 359 -15.97 3.02 -17.75
C HIS A 359 -15.45 2.72 -16.34
N ALA A 360 -15.96 1.65 -15.70
CA ALA A 360 -15.52 1.23 -14.38
C ALA A 360 -14.98 -0.20 -14.44
N GLU A 361 -13.78 -0.40 -13.91
CA GLU A 361 -13.16 -1.70 -13.73
C GLU A 361 -13.03 -2.04 -12.24
N GLU A 362 -13.28 -3.32 -11.93
CA GLU A 362 -13.09 -3.87 -10.60
C GLU A 362 -11.98 -4.94 -10.66
N THR A 363 -10.96 -4.79 -9.81
CA THR A 363 -9.77 -5.64 -9.82
C THR A 363 -9.50 -6.28 -8.46
N PHE A 364 -8.54 -7.19 -8.35
CA PHE A 364 -8.24 -7.90 -7.11
C PHE A 364 -7.77 -6.96 -5.98
N THR A 365 -7.87 -7.42 -4.72
CA THR A 365 -7.37 -6.63 -3.58
C THR A 365 -5.86 -6.38 -3.67
N GLY A 366 -5.48 -5.11 -3.50
CA GLY A 366 -4.11 -4.63 -3.48
C GLY A 366 -3.81 -3.75 -4.70
N PHE A 367 -3.37 -2.52 -4.44
CA PHE A 367 -3.19 -1.47 -5.45
C PHE A 367 -2.35 -1.83 -6.68
N LYS A 368 -1.41 -2.79 -6.57
CA LYS A 368 -0.67 -3.32 -7.71
C LYS A 368 -1.57 -3.75 -8.88
N TRP A 369 -2.76 -4.28 -8.57
CA TRP A 369 -3.74 -4.71 -9.56
C TRP A 369 -4.46 -3.53 -10.21
N ILE A 370 -4.61 -2.39 -9.52
CA ILE A 370 -5.11 -1.16 -10.13
C ILE A 370 -4.12 -0.68 -11.19
N GLY A 371 -2.83 -0.60 -10.83
CA GLY A 371 -1.77 -0.24 -11.78
C GLY A 371 -1.71 -1.19 -12.99
N HIS A 372 -1.85 -2.50 -12.75
CA HIS A 372 -1.86 -3.50 -13.82
C HIS A 372 -3.07 -3.37 -14.75
N THR A 373 -4.28 -3.22 -14.19
CA THR A 373 -5.49 -2.99 -14.98
C THR A 373 -5.37 -1.73 -15.85
N ILE A 374 -4.75 -0.66 -15.36
CA ILE A 374 -4.49 0.55 -16.18
C ILE A 374 -3.62 0.21 -17.40
N ILE A 375 -2.60 -0.64 -17.25
CA ILE A 375 -1.71 -1.06 -18.34
C ILE A 375 -2.45 -1.93 -19.36
N GLU A 376 -3.36 -2.79 -18.91
CA GLU A 376 -4.15 -3.69 -19.76
C GLU A 376 -5.22 -2.97 -20.60
N HIS A 377 -5.54 -1.72 -20.27
CA HIS A 377 -6.51 -0.89 -20.97
C HIS A 377 -5.86 0.36 -21.62
N PRO A 378 -4.93 0.20 -22.58
CA PRO A 378 -4.20 1.32 -23.21
C PRO A 378 -5.10 2.20 -24.10
N ASP A 379 -6.29 1.72 -24.46
CA ASP A 379 -7.31 2.45 -25.21
C ASP A 379 -8.19 3.34 -24.31
N ARG A 380 -8.07 3.20 -22.99
CA ARG A 380 -8.80 3.98 -22.00
C ARG A 380 -7.90 5.03 -21.36
N ARG A 381 -8.48 6.18 -21.04
CA ARG A 381 -7.82 7.18 -20.22
C ARG A 381 -8.21 6.98 -18.76
N PHE A 382 -7.30 6.43 -17.97
CA PHE A 382 -7.45 6.38 -16.53
C PHE A 382 -7.60 7.80 -15.94
N VAL A 383 -8.59 8.00 -15.07
CA VAL A 383 -8.82 9.28 -14.37
C VAL A 383 -8.79 9.16 -12.85
N PHE A 384 -9.18 8.01 -12.29
CA PHE A 384 -9.19 7.80 -10.84
C PHE A 384 -9.19 6.34 -10.48
N GLY A 385 -8.47 5.98 -9.41
CA GLY A 385 -8.59 4.65 -8.83
C GLY A 385 -8.23 4.63 -7.37
N TYR A 386 -8.87 3.74 -6.63
CA TYR A 386 -8.64 3.65 -5.19
C TYR A 386 -8.84 2.24 -4.64
N GLU A 387 -8.20 1.99 -3.50
CA GLU A 387 -8.51 0.87 -2.61
C GLU A 387 -8.98 1.41 -1.27
N GLN A 388 -10.03 0.80 -0.69
CA GLN A 388 -10.62 1.27 0.57
C GLN A 388 -9.61 1.35 1.74
N ALA A 389 -8.48 0.64 1.65
CA ALA A 389 -7.38 0.70 2.63
C ALA A 389 -6.50 1.97 2.49
N LEU A 390 -7.16 3.13 2.29
CA LEU A 390 -6.58 4.47 2.19
C LEU A 390 -5.61 4.72 1.02
N GLY A 391 -5.71 3.93 -0.06
CA GLY A 391 -4.85 4.08 -1.24
C GLY A 391 -5.58 4.75 -2.39
N TYR A 392 -5.01 5.83 -2.95
CA TYR A 392 -5.63 6.61 -4.02
C TYR A 392 -4.62 6.95 -5.11
N LEU A 393 -5.08 6.96 -6.35
CA LEU A 393 -4.35 7.48 -7.50
C LEU A 393 -5.25 8.41 -8.30
N VAL A 394 -4.89 9.70 -8.27
CA VAL A 394 -5.59 10.81 -8.94
C VAL A 394 -4.78 11.33 -10.14
N ALA A 395 -3.67 10.67 -10.48
CA ALA A 395 -2.75 11.04 -11.55
C ALA A 395 -2.58 9.88 -12.53
N GLN A 396 -2.16 10.16 -13.77
CA GLN A 396 -1.83 9.11 -14.74
C GLN A 396 -0.46 8.44 -14.46
N ARG A 397 0.39 9.07 -13.65
CA ARG A 397 1.65 8.51 -13.19
C ARG A 397 1.99 9.07 -11.79
N PRO A 398 2.54 8.27 -10.87
CA PRO A 398 2.92 6.86 -11.03
C PRO A 398 1.71 5.91 -11.11
N LEU A 399 1.94 4.65 -11.49
CA LEU A 399 0.91 3.60 -11.45
C LEU A 399 0.92 2.83 -10.11
N ASP A 400 1.06 3.57 -9.01
CA ASP A 400 0.90 3.12 -7.64
C ASP A 400 0.24 4.25 -6.84
N LYS A 401 -0.11 3.99 -5.58
CA LYS A 401 -0.76 5.01 -4.75
C LYS A 401 0.12 6.25 -4.61
N ASP A 402 -0.54 7.39 -4.55
CA ASP A 402 0.10 8.67 -4.32
C ASP A 402 -0.71 9.50 -3.32
N GLY A 403 -0.37 9.34 -2.03
CA GLY A 403 -1.01 10.06 -0.94
C GLY A 403 -0.81 11.58 -1.03
N ILE A 404 0.32 12.04 -1.58
CA ILE A 404 0.62 13.47 -1.74
C ILE A 404 -0.36 14.12 -2.72
N THR A 405 -0.53 13.55 -3.92
CA THR A 405 -1.47 14.09 -4.91
C THR A 405 -2.91 13.94 -4.46
N ALA A 406 -3.25 12.82 -3.81
CA ALA A 406 -4.56 12.63 -3.21
C ALA A 406 -4.86 13.70 -2.14
N ALA A 407 -3.88 14.08 -1.31
CA ALA A 407 -4.02 15.12 -0.30
C ALA A 407 -4.24 16.51 -0.93
N VAL A 408 -3.55 16.81 -2.03
CA VAL A 408 -3.75 18.04 -2.81
C VAL A 408 -5.18 18.12 -3.36
N VAL A 409 -5.66 17.03 -3.97
CA VAL A 409 -7.04 16.98 -4.52
C VAL A 409 -8.06 17.01 -3.38
N MET A 410 -7.83 16.32 -2.26
CA MET A 410 -8.75 16.35 -1.12
C MET A 410 -8.86 17.74 -0.48
N ALA A 411 -7.75 18.48 -0.38
CA ALA A 411 -7.76 19.87 0.06
C ALA A 411 -8.53 20.76 -0.93
N GLU A 412 -8.39 20.52 -2.24
CA GLU A 412 -9.20 21.19 -3.27
C GLU A 412 -10.69 20.86 -3.12
N VAL A 413 -11.08 19.59 -2.90
CA VAL A 413 -12.47 19.19 -2.66
C VAL A 413 -13.07 19.93 -1.47
N ALA A 414 -12.32 20.04 -0.37
CA ALA A 414 -12.76 20.75 0.81
C ALA A 414 -12.84 22.28 0.59
N ALA A 415 -11.93 22.84 -0.18
CA ALA A 415 -11.98 24.25 -0.57
C ALA A 415 -13.16 24.57 -1.50
N CYS A 416 -13.46 23.69 -2.47
CA CYS A 416 -14.69 23.75 -3.26
C CYS A 416 -15.92 23.69 -2.37
N ALA A 417 -15.97 22.77 -1.40
CA ALA A 417 -17.08 22.66 -0.45
C ALA A 417 -17.32 23.99 0.28
N ALA A 418 -16.26 24.56 0.86
CA ALA A 418 -16.33 25.82 1.57
C ALA A 418 -16.82 26.97 0.67
N SER A 419 -16.31 27.06 -0.57
CA SER A 419 -16.72 28.08 -1.55
C SER A 419 -18.21 27.96 -1.93
N ASP A 420 -18.74 26.74 -1.97
CA ASP A 420 -20.16 26.47 -2.25
C ASP A 420 -21.06 26.68 -1.01
N GLY A 421 -20.48 27.04 0.14
CA GLY A 421 -21.20 27.12 1.42
C GLY A 421 -21.60 25.75 1.99
N ALA A 422 -20.95 24.68 1.53
CA ALA A 422 -21.15 23.31 1.96
C ALA A 422 -20.02 22.82 2.88
N THR A 423 -20.30 21.76 3.64
CA THR A 423 -19.29 21.02 4.40
C THR A 423 -18.94 19.72 3.66
N ILE A 424 -17.81 19.09 3.99
CA ILE A 424 -17.51 17.75 3.47
C ILE A 424 -18.59 16.74 3.89
N GLU A 425 -19.08 16.81 5.12
CA GLU A 425 -20.21 15.99 5.58
C GLU A 425 -21.45 16.21 4.69
N GLY A 426 -21.76 17.47 4.36
CA GLY A 426 -22.86 17.80 3.45
C GLY A 426 -22.65 17.29 2.02
N ARG A 427 -21.40 17.20 1.54
CA ARG A 427 -21.09 16.55 0.25
C ARG A 427 -21.37 15.05 0.30
N LEU A 428 -20.99 14.37 1.38
CA LEU A 428 -21.30 12.96 1.59
C LEU A 428 -22.82 12.72 1.70
N GLU A 429 -23.55 13.60 2.39
CA GLU A 429 -25.01 13.56 2.44
C GLU A 429 -25.63 13.73 1.05
N SER A 430 -25.11 14.65 0.23
CA SER A 430 -25.57 14.86 -1.16
C SER A 430 -25.33 13.63 -2.03
N LEU A 431 -24.19 12.95 -1.87
CA LEU A 431 -23.91 11.67 -2.55
C LEU A 431 -24.89 10.58 -2.10
N ALA A 432 -25.18 10.50 -0.80
CA ALA A 432 -26.14 9.55 -0.27
C ALA A 432 -27.57 9.83 -0.76
N GLU A 433 -27.97 11.10 -0.92
CA GLU A 433 -29.26 11.47 -1.50
C GLU A 433 -29.36 11.09 -2.99
N ARG A 434 -28.25 11.22 -3.73
CA ARG A 434 -28.20 10.92 -5.18
C ARG A 434 -28.17 9.42 -5.48
N TYR A 435 -27.40 8.65 -4.71
CA TYR A 435 -27.10 7.25 -5.02
C TYR A 435 -27.60 6.24 -3.98
N GLY A 436 -28.15 6.71 -2.86
CA GLY A 436 -28.42 5.90 -1.67
C GLY A 436 -27.24 5.90 -0.71
N ARG A 437 -27.50 5.66 0.58
CA ARG A 437 -26.43 5.64 1.59
C ARG A 437 -25.73 4.29 1.61
N TYR A 438 -24.58 4.21 0.98
CA TYR A 438 -23.71 3.03 1.06
C TYR A 438 -23.09 2.94 2.45
N VAL A 439 -23.31 1.81 3.13
CA VAL A 439 -22.72 1.51 4.44
C VAL A 439 -21.86 0.27 4.30
N ILE A 440 -20.58 0.41 4.67
CA ILE A 440 -19.56 -0.63 4.56
C ILE A 440 -19.25 -1.17 5.95
N GLY A 441 -19.04 -2.47 6.06
CA GLY A 441 -18.63 -3.15 7.28
C GLY A 441 -17.50 -4.14 7.00
N GLU A 442 -16.62 -4.29 7.97
CA GLU A 442 -15.56 -5.28 7.93
C GLU A 442 -15.51 -6.11 9.20
N ARG A 443 -15.18 -7.39 9.06
CA ARG A 443 -14.96 -8.28 10.20
C ARG A 443 -13.84 -9.27 9.93
N SER A 444 -13.00 -9.51 10.93
CA SER A 444 -11.98 -10.56 10.88
C SER A 444 -12.30 -11.67 11.88
N ILE A 445 -12.28 -12.92 11.42
CA ILE A 445 -12.48 -14.12 12.24
C ILE A 445 -11.15 -14.85 12.36
N LYS A 446 -10.61 -14.98 13.58
CA LYS A 446 -9.40 -15.77 13.81
C LYS A 446 -9.67 -17.24 13.51
N MET A 447 -8.86 -17.82 12.64
CA MET A 447 -9.00 -19.22 12.22
C MET A 447 -7.65 -19.74 11.73
N ASP A 448 -7.30 -20.96 12.11
CA ASP A 448 -6.09 -21.63 11.60
C ASP A 448 -6.05 -21.58 10.05
N PRO A 449 -4.90 -21.30 9.40
CA PRO A 449 -4.83 -21.13 7.95
C PRO A 449 -5.30 -22.36 7.16
N ALA A 450 -4.96 -23.57 7.61
CA ALA A 450 -5.36 -24.80 6.95
C ALA A 450 -6.86 -25.05 7.09
N LEU A 451 -7.44 -24.72 8.25
CA LEU A 451 -8.89 -24.76 8.44
C LEU A 451 -9.59 -23.68 7.59
N SER A 452 -9.05 -22.46 7.55
CA SER A 452 -9.64 -21.34 6.81
C SER A 452 -9.79 -21.63 5.32
N SER A 453 -8.74 -22.21 4.72
CA SER A 453 -8.75 -22.61 3.31
C SER A 453 -9.82 -23.66 3.03
N LYS A 454 -9.97 -24.65 3.91
CA LYS A 454 -11.01 -25.69 3.78
C LYS A 454 -12.42 -25.12 3.98
N VAL A 455 -12.61 -24.18 4.91
CA VAL A 455 -13.90 -23.54 5.17
C VAL A 455 -14.35 -22.72 3.96
N VAL A 456 -13.45 -21.92 3.39
CA VAL A 456 -13.74 -21.13 2.18
C VAL A 456 -13.99 -22.06 0.99
N GLN A 457 -13.17 -23.10 0.81
CA GLN A 457 -13.39 -24.10 -0.25
C GLN A 457 -14.76 -24.77 -0.11
N ARG A 458 -15.17 -25.11 1.12
CA ARG A 458 -16.48 -25.72 1.34
C ARG A 458 -17.61 -24.76 1.03
N LEU A 459 -17.48 -23.50 1.40
CA LEU A 459 -18.44 -22.45 1.06
C LEU A 459 -18.57 -22.26 -0.47
N GLN A 460 -17.48 -22.41 -1.22
CA GLN A 460 -17.51 -22.38 -2.69
C GLN A 460 -18.28 -23.58 -3.27
N THR A 461 -18.07 -24.78 -2.72
CA THR A 461 -18.72 -26.01 -3.23
C THR A 461 -20.18 -26.19 -2.77
N GLU A 462 -20.51 -25.67 -1.59
CA GLU A 462 -21.81 -25.80 -0.92
C GLU A 462 -22.26 -24.41 -0.42
N PRO A 463 -22.51 -23.42 -1.32
CA PRO A 463 -22.88 -22.09 -0.88
C PRO A 463 -24.25 -22.08 -0.19
N PRO A 464 -24.45 -21.20 0.81
CA PRO A 464 -25.75 -21.08 1.46
C PRO A 464 -26.82 -20.60 0.47
N THR A 465 -28.05 -21.07 0.66
CA THR A 465 -29.23 -20.58 -0.08
C THR A 465 -29.83 -19.32 0.54
N ASP A 466 -29.53 -19.07 1.82
CA ASP A 466 -29.95 -17.91 2.58
C ASP A 466 -28.90 -17.55 3.65
N ILE A 467 -28.83 -16.28 4.01
CA ILE A 467 -28.01 -15.76 5.11
C ILE A 467 -28.92 -14.88 5.96
N GLY A 468 -29.05 -15.18 7.26
CA GLY A 468 -29.91 -14.40 8.15
C GLY A 468 -31.40 -14.39 7.75
N GLY A 469 -31.87 -15.42 7.02
CA GLY A 469 -33.24 -15.47 6.49
C GLY A 469 -33.47 -14.68 5.20
N VAL A 470 -32.43 -14.06 4.63
CA VAL A 470 -32.48 -13.40 3.33
C VAL A 470 -31.90 -14.33 2.26
N ALA A 471 -32.66 -14.56 1.19
CA ALA A 471 -32.23 -15.47 0.12
C ALA A 471 -30.98 -14.96 -0.61
N VAL A 472 -30.08 -15.87 -0.94
CA VAL A 472 -28.92 -15.60 -1.79
C VAL A 472 -29.38 -15.48 -3.25
N ARG A 473 -29.03 -14.35 -3.87
CA ARG A 473 -29.33 -14.03 -5.28
C ARG A 473 -28.24 -14.56 -6.20
N THR A 474 -26.99 -14.28 -5.89
CA THR A 474 -25.83 -14.73 -6.68
C THR A 474 -24.65 -15.05 -5.78
N VAL A 475 -23.81 -15.97 -6.25
CA VAL A 475 -22.51 -16.27 -5.67
C VAL A 475 -21.49 -16.21 -6.80
N THR A 476 -20.50 -15.33 -6.66
CA THR A 476 -19.44 -15.12 -7.65
C THR A 476 -18.11 -15.48 -7.01
N GLU A 477 -17.34 -16.32 -7.67
CA GLU A 477 -16.03 -16.78 -7.20
C GLU A 477 -14.91 -16.03 -7.94
N PHE A 478 -13.86 -15.67 -7.20
CA PHE A 478 -12.61 -15.12 -7.72
C PHE A 478 -11.45 -16.03 -7.28
N PRO A 479 -11.20 -17.14 -8.00
CA PRO A 479 -10.26 -18.19 -7.59
C PRO A 479 -8.84 -17.67 -7.30
N GLU A 480 -8.40 -16.65 -8.06
CA GLU A 480 -7.07 -16.04 -7.98
C GLU A 480 -6.79 -15.42 -6.59
N THR A 481 -7.83 -15.01 -5.88
CA THR A 481 -7.73 -14.41 -4.55
C THR A 481 -8.38 -15.25 -3.44
N GLY A 482 -8.98 -16.38 -3.81
CA GLY A 482 -9.83 -17.18 -2.92
C GLY A 482 -11.01 -16.38 -2.36
N LEU A 483 -11.44 -15.32 -3.05
CA LEU A 483 -12.55 -14.46 -2.63
C LEU A 483 -13.86 -15.03 -3.17
N LEU A 484 -14.87 -15.05 -2.32
CA LEU A 484 -16.26 -15.33 -2.69
C LEU A 484 -17.11 -14.09 -2.42
N ARG A 485 -17.90 -13.67 -3.41
CA ARG A 485 -18.92 -12.63 -3.27
C ARG A 485 -20.30 -13.27 -3.27
N ILE A 486 -21.09 -12.96 -2.25
CA ILE A 486 -22.46 -13.42 -2.06
C ILE A 486 -23.34 -12.18 -2.09
N GLU A 487 -24.23 -12.09 -3.08
CA GLU A 487 -25.22 -11.01 -3.14
C GLU A 487 -26.57 -11.56 -2.70
N LEU A 488 -27.23 -10.85 -1.80
CA LEU A 488 -28.56 -11.19 -1.30
C LEU A 488 -29.65 -10.51 -2.15
N ILE A 489 -30.89 -11.00 -2.03
CA ILE A 489 -32.03 -10.46 -2.79
C ILE A 489 -32.44 -9.03 -2.38
N ASP A 490 -32.06 -8.60 -1.19
CA ASP A 490 -32.30 -7.26 -0.66
C ASP A 490 -31.23 -6.24 -1.08
N GLY A 491 -30.23 -6.67 -1.86
CA GLY A 491 -29.12 -5.84 -2.33
C GLY A 491 -27.87 -5.89 -1.45
N THR A 492 -27.90 -6.59 -0.31
CA THR A 492 -26.70 -6.76 0.53
C THR A 492 -25.62 -7.52 -0.23
N ARG A 493 -24.41 -6.97 -0.24
CA ARG A 493 -23.21 -7.57 -0.84
C ARG A 493 -22.27 -8.01 0.28
N LEU A 494 -22.07 -9.30 0.42
CA LEU A 494 -21.14 -9.90 1.38
C LEU A 494 -19.97 -10.54 0.66
N GLN A 495 -18.78 -10.46 1.23
CA GLN A 495 -17.58 -11.04 0.66
C GLN A 495 -16.75 -11.71 1.73
N VAL A 496 -16.11 -12.81 1.37
CA VAL A 496 -15.26 -13.59 2.26
C VAL A 496 -13.98 -14.00 1.54
N ARG A 497 -12.85 -13.85 2.23
CA ARG A 497 -11.55 -14.33 1.74
C ARG A 497 -10.67 -14.83 2.89
N PRO A 498 -9.83 -15.85 2.67
CA PRO A 498 -8.78 -16.18 3.63
C PRO A 498 -7.75 -15.05 3.67
N SER A 499 -7.15 -14.82 4.84
CA SER A 499 -5.98 -13.95 4.93
C SER A 499 -4.73 -14.72 4.52
N GLY A 500 -3.96 -14.18 3.57
CA GLY A 500 -2.73 -14.83 3.10
C GLY A 500 -1.56 -14.74 4.09
N THR A 501 -1.59 -13.78 5.02
CA THR A 501 -0.46 -13.48 5.93
C THR A 501 -0.77 -13.72 7.40
N GLU A 502 -2.04 -13.91 7.76
CA GLU A 502 -2.49 -14.02 9.15
C GLU A 502 -3.47 -15.18 9.29
N PRO A 503 -3.54 -15.85 10.45
CA PRO A 503 -4.49 -16.93 10.71
C PRO A 503 -5.90 -16.36 10.95
N LYS A 504 -6.51 -15.79 9.91
CA LYS A 504 -7.85 -15.21 9.95
C LYS A 504 -8.56 -15.27 8.60
N ILE A 505 -9.89 -15.27 8.64
CA ILE A 505 -10.77 -15.00 7.49
C ILE A 505 -11.22 -13.55 7.58
N LYS A 506 -11.20 -12.83 6.45
CA LYS A 506 -11.73 -11.46 6.35
C LYS A 506 -13.10 -11.48 5.67
N LEU A 507 -14.04 -10.76 6.27
CA LEU A 507 -15.39 -10.53 5.77
C LEU A 507 -15.57 -9.05 5.46
N TYR A 508 -16.24 -8.78 4.35
CA TYR A 508 -16.61 -7.43 3.92
C TYR A 508 -18.11 -7.43 3.62
N GLY A 509 -18.79 -6.38 4.03
CA GLY A 509 -20.23 -6.22 3.85
C GLY A 509 -20.53 -4.83 3.34
N GLU A 510 -21.47 -4.73 2.42
CA GLU A 510 -21.96 -3.47 1.86
C GLU A 510 -23.48 -3.58 1.72
N VAL A 511 -24.18 -2.53 2.15
CA VAL A 511 -25.63 -2.40 2.01
C VAL A 511 -25.98 -0.94 1.71
N VAL A 512 -27.05 -0.72 0.96
CA VAL A 512 -27.59 0.61 0.68
C VAL A 512 -28.74 0.89 1.65
N ASP A 513 -28.69 2.04 2.33
CA ASP A 513 -29.69 2.49 3.30
C ASP A 513 -29.95 1.51 4.45
N GLY A 514 -28.91 0.80 4.91
CA GLY A 514 -28.99 -0.21 5.97
C GLY A 514 -27.72 -0.33 6.81
N ASP A 515 -27.62 -1.39 7.60
CA ASP A 515 -26.43 -1.74 8.39
C ASP A 515 -25.88 -3.11 7.97
N PRO A 516 -24.64 -3.20 7.44
CA PRO A 516 -24.07 -4.47 7.00
C PRO A 516 -23.63 -5.36 8.18
N ALA A 517 -23.59 -4.85 9.41
CA ALA A 517 -23.15 -5.60 10.58
C ALA A 517 -23.99 -6.87 10.81
N GLU A 518 -25.30 -6.80 10.65
CA GLU A 518 -26.19 -7.96 10.80
C GLU A 518 -25.87 -9.04 9.75
N GLY A 519 -25.71 -8.66 8.48
CA GLY A 519 -25.31 -9.59 7.42
C GLY A 519 -23.93 -10.23 7.65
N LEU A 520 -22.98 -9.45 8.17
CA LEU A 520 -21.65 -9.93 8.55
C LEU A 520 -21.66 -10.87 9.75
N ASP A 521 -22.53 -10.61 10.73
CA ASP A 521 -22.75 -11.49 11.88
C ASP A 521 -23.33 -12.83 11.44
N GLN A 522 -24.35 -12.80 10.59
CA GLN A 522 -24.98 -14.00 10.05
C GLN A 522 -24.02 -14.81 9.16
N LEU A 523 -23.21 -14.15 8.33
CA LEU A 523 -22.17 -14.84 7.55
C LEU A 523 -21.10 -15.48 8.45
N ALA A 524 -20.71 -14.82 9.53
CA ALA A 524 -19.76 -15.39 10.49
C ALA A 524 -20.31 -16.65 11.17
N GLU A 525 -21.61 -16.68 11.47
CA GLU A 525 -22.29 -17.87 12.00
C GLU A 525 -22.29 -19.03 10.99
N VAL A 526 -22.60 -18.76 9.72
CA VAL A 526 -22.51 -19.74 8.62
C VAL A 526 -21.09 -20.33 8.52
N LEU A 527 -20.06 -19.49 8.59
CA LEU A 527 -18.66 -19.94 8.55
C LEU A 527 -18.29 -20.79 9.77
N ALA A 528 -18.79 -20.44 10.95
CA ALA A 528 -18.58 -21.24 12.16
C ALA A 528 -19.22 -22.63 12.07
N GLU A 529 -20.44 -22.73 11.49
CA GLU A 529 -21.07 -24.02 11.24
C GLU A 529 -20.28 -24.88 10.24
N ILE A 530 -19.82 -24.27 9.15
CA ILE A 530 -18.99 -24.95 8.15
C ILE A 530 -17.69 -25.45 8.77
N ALA A 531 -17.04 -24.62 9.60
CA ALA A 531 -15.82 -24.99 10.32
C ALA A 531 -16.06 -26.20 11.25
N LEU A 532 -17.16 -26.19 12.03
CA LEU A 532 -17.52 -27.31 12.90
C LEU A 532 -17.79 -28.61 12.13
N ARG A 533 -18.44 -28.53 10.97
CA ARG A 533 -18.66 -29.70 10.10
C ARG A 533 -17.35 -30.23 9.52
N THR A 534 -16.46 -29.32 9.11
CA THR A 534 -15.15 -29.64 8.52
C THR A 534 -14.19 -30.27 9.52
N LEU A 535 -14.28 -29.91 10.81
CA LEU A 535 -13.49 -30.55 11.87
C LEU A 535 -14.01 -31.94 12.28
N ARG A 536 -15.25 -32.28 11.91
CA ARG A 536 -15.90 -33.57 12.22
C ARG A 536 -15.78 -34.61 11.09
N SER A 537 -15.47 -34.17 9.87
CA SER A 537 -15.18 -35.01 8.70
C SER A 537 -13.69 -35.30 8.59
#